data_AF-A0A9N9X776-F1
#
_entry.id   AF-A0A9N9X776-F1
#
_cell.length_a   1.000
_cell.length_b   1.000
_cell.length_c   1.000
_cell.angle_alpha   90.00
_cell.angle_beta   90.00
_cell.angle_gamma   90.00
#
_symmetry.space_group_name_H-M   'P 1'
#
loop_
_entity.id
_entity.type
_entity.pdbx_description
1 polymer ?
#
loop_
_entity_poly.entity_id
_entity_poly.type
_entity_poly.pdbx_seq_one_letter_code
_entity_poly.pdbx_strand_id
1 'polypeptide(L)'
;MAAVLKKRALAEYSQTIQEPASAIPTKRLRLVKKQISTSGTNFLTLVNHLEECKTSNEVLNLLLQISDTDLEVNDISEAVKKLGDHFKNEKESSVRVKILSLLYEIGVENNSEVVAVIDETILLLKNDNSHKVIAQGMNTILKLGKLVSDVATAFHVKLVEVAKLYLKDTSHAVKCKCLEIIGVHSPLTTDENTEMLVHLIRSYFNHDDARVRCQAFSSIVCLHERNFKINPNIYIDVSNALKDDYEIVRHVVLKLIWLLGNTYPENEIFVPGSEHEIRLIDDAFGKICNGVTDLSMNVRTLAAQLLGKLYNYTIRTTICSTGSLR
;
A
#
# COMPACT_ATOMS: atom_id res chain seq x y z
N MET A 1 76.31 17.51 21.52
CA MET A 1 75.82 17.11 20.19
C MET A 1 74.48 16.40 20.38
N ALA A 2 73.32 16.79 19.87
CA ALA A 2 72.97 17.79 18.89
C ALA A 2 71.69 18.52 19.37
N ALA A 3 71.83 19.82 19.61
CA ALA A 3 70.78 20.75 19.31
C ALA A 3 70.57 20.75 17.78
N VAL A 4 69.41 21.23 17.33
CA VAL A 4 68.99 21.32 15.92
C VAL A 4 68.29 20.08 15.38
N LEU A 5 67.06 19.85 15.86
CA LEU A 5 65.90 19.57 15.01
C LEU A 5 64.59 20.10 15.68
N LYS A 6 64.71 21.26 16.37
CA LYS A 6 63.59 22.19 16.55
C LYS A 6 63.40 22.95 15.24
N LYS A 7 62.59 22.43 14.32
CA LYS A 7 61.95 23.13 13.18
C LYS A 7 61.36 22.08 12.21
N ARG A 8 60.26 21.41 12.58
CA ARG A 8 59.31 20.86 11.57
C ARG A 8 57.96 20.28 12.03
N ALA A 9 57.60 20.26 13.31
CA ALA A 9 56.34 19.61 13.72
C ALA A 9 55.50 20.41 14.73
N LEU A 10 55.57 21.75 14.66
CA LEU A 10 54.75 22.68 15.45
C LEU A 10 54.15 23.80 14.57
N ALA A 11 53.83 23.45 13.32
CA ALA A 11 53.23 24.36 12.34
C ALA A 11 52.02 23.71 11.62
N GLU A 12 51.28 22.85 12.31
CA GLU A 12 50.04 22.25 11.79
C GLU A 12 48.92 22.33 12.84
N TYR A 13 48.66 23.52 13.38
CA TYR A 13 47.42 23.83 14.11
C TYR A 13 47.20 25.34 14.14
N SER A 14 46.97 25.93 12.96
CA SER A 14 46.17 27.16 12.79
C SER A 14 46.08 27.46 11.28
N GLN A 15 45.33 26.63 10.56
CA GLN A 15 44.69 27.09 9.32
C GLN A 15 43.22 27.25 9.64
N THR A 16 42.87 28.45 10.11
CA THR A 16 41.58 29.04 9.85
C THR A 16 41.37 29.00 8.34
N ILE A 17 40.57 28.02 7.88
CA ILE A 17 40.02 28.04 6.54
C ILE A 17 39.10 29.26 6.49
N GLN A 18 39.63 30.38 6.01
CA GLN A 18 38.82 31.42 5.40
C GLN A 18 38.20 30.78 4.17
N GLU A 19 36.91 30.44 4.24
CA GLU A 19 36.13 30.12 3.05
C GLU A 19 36.25 31.31 2.09
N PRO A 20 36.79 31.13 0.86
CA PRO A 20 36.59 32.11 -0.17
C PRO A 20 35.10 32.13 -0.50
N ALA A 21 34.47 33.28 -0.25
CA ALA A 21 33.15 33.60 -0.75
C ALA A 21 33.16 33.61 -2.28
N SER A 22 33.03 32.44 -2.89
CA SER A 22 32.59 32.28 -4.27
C SER A 22 31.39 31.35 -4.23
N ALA A 23 30.25 31.91 -3.83
CA ALA A 23 28.94 31.31 -4.06
C ALA A 23 28.77 31.14 -5.58
N ILE A 24 29.14 29.98 -6.11
CA ILE A 24 28.61 29.53 -7.39
C ILE A 24 27.10 29.43 -7.13
N PRO A 25 26.26 30.22 -7.81
CA PRO A 25 24.84 30.12 -7.61
C PRO A 25 24.47 28.72 -8.09
N THR A 26 24.13 27.82 -7.17
CA THR A 26 23.38 26.63 -7.53
C THR A 26 22.11 27.16 -8.16
N LYS A 27 22.05 27.10 -9.49
CA LYS A 27 20.81 27.35 -10.24
C LYS A 27 19.84 26.26 -9.78
N ARG A 28 19.16 26.49 -8.66
CA ARG A 28 17.97 25.76 -8.30
C ARG A 28 17.05 25.97 -9.50
N LEU A 29 16.82 24.90 -10.26
CA LEU A 29 15.72 24.82 -11.19
C LEU A 29 14.45 25.01 -10.37
N ARG A 30 14.06 26.27 -10.18
CA ARG A 30 12.67 26.61 -9.90
C ARG A 30 11.95 26.30 -11.18
N LEU A 31 11.43 25.09 -11.29
CA LEU A 31 10.28 24.80 -12.13
C LEU A 31 9.14 25.66 -11.59
N VAL A 32 9.11 26.91 -12.03
CA VAL A 32 7.90 27.71 -11.96
C VAL A 32 6.98 27.02 -12.96
N LYS A 33 5.92 26.36 -12.47
CA LYS A 33 4.77 26.01 -13.31
C LYS A 33 4.36 27.34 -13.92
N LYS A 34 4.69 27.56 -15.19
CA LYS A 34 4.18 28.71 -15.93
C LYS A 34 2.68 28.47 -15.92
N GLN A 35 1.94 29.18 -15.07
CA GLN A 35 0.51 29.31 -15.25
C GLN A 35 0.36 29.94 -16.62
N ILE A 36 0.13 29.09 -17.63
CA ILE A 36 -0.45 29.55 -18.86
C ILE A 36 -1.82 30.01 -18.39
N SER A 37 -1.98 31.32 -18.22
CA SER A 37 -3.28 31.94 -18.10
C SER A 37 -3.97 31.76 -19.44
N THR A 38 -4.50 30.56 -19.70
CA THR A 38 -5.63 30.39 -20.60
C THR A 38 -6.83 30.98 -19.87
N SER A 39 -6.89 32.32 -19.88
CA SER A 39 -8.14 33.01 -19.59
C SER A 39 -9.20 32.45 -20.55
N GLY A 40 -10.10 31.63 -20.01
CA GLY A 40 -11.37 31.29 -20.65
C GLY A 40 -11.69 29.80 -20.89
N THR A 41 -10.76 28.86 -20.70
CA THR A 41 -11.08 27.43 -20.88
C THR A 41 -11.54 26.80 -19.57
N ASN A 42 -12.84 26.84 -19.31
CA ASN A 42 -13.47 26.12 -18.18
C ASN A 42 -13.34 24.59 -18.42
N PHE A 43 -13.11 23.80 -17.36
CA PHE A 43 -13.07 22.34 -17.37
C PHE A 43 -14.15 21.71 -18.26
N LEU A 44 -15.40 22.14 -18.10
CA LEU A 44 -16.54 21.58 -18.84
C LEU A 44 -16.43 21.85 -20.35
N THR A 45 -15.86 22.98 -20.75
CA THR A 45 -15.63 23.29 -22.19
C THR A 45 -14.61 22.34 -22.80
N LEU A 46 -13.55 21.99 -22.08
CA LEU A 46 -12.56 21.02 -22.53
C LEU A 46 -13.17 19.62 -22.61
N VAL A 47 -14.01 19.24 -21.64
CA VAL A 47 -14.74 17.96 -21.69
C VAL A 47 -15.66 17.89 -22.91
N ASN A 48 -16.32 18.99 -23.29
CA ASN A 48 -17.17 19.02 -24.49
C ASN A 48 -16.38 18.78 -25.79
N HIS A 49 -15.17 19.30 -25.89
CA HIS A 49 -14.32 19.09 -27.06
C HIS A 49 -13.82 17.63 -27.21
N LEU A 50 -14.05 16.75 -26.22
CA LEU A 50 -13.74 15.32 -26.37
C LEU A 50 -14.55 14.68 -27.51
N GLU A 51 -15.76 15.16 -27.78
CA GLU A 51 -16.61 14.65 -28.87
C GLU A 51 -16.10 15.07 -30.26
N GLU A 52 -15.32 16.15 -30.33
CA GLU A 52 -14.76 16.67 -31.59
C GLU A 52 -13.45 15.97 -31.98
N CYS A 53 -12.82 15.27 -31.03
CA CYS A 53 -11.57 14.57 -31.24
C CYS A 53 -11.77 13.36 -32.16
N LYS A 54 -10.88 13.20 -33.14
CA LYS A 54 -10.97 12.11 -34.14
C LYS A 54 -10.08 10.93 -33.78
N THR A 55 -9.07 11.15 -32.95
CA THR A 55 -8.11 10.13 -32.54
C THR A 55 -8.00 10.05 -31.04
N SER A 56 -7.78 8.84 -30.51
CA SER A 56 -7.56 8.63 -29.08
C SER A 56 -6.32 9.37 -28.53
N ASN A 57 -5.36 9.73 -29.40
CA ASN A 57 -4.22 10.55 -29.00
C ASN A 57 -4.61 12.01 -28.76
N GLU A 58 -5.49 12.58 -29.61
CA GLU A 58 -6.06 13.91 -29.38
C GLU A 58 -6.86 13.94 -28.08
N VAL A 59 -7.71 12.93 -27.88
CA VAL A 59 -8.45 12.73 -26.63
C VAL A 59 -7.51 12.70 -25.44
N LEU A 60 -6.45 11.87 -25.49
CA LEU A 60 -5.51 11.75 -24.38
C LEU A 60 -4.84 13.09 -24.05
N ASN A 61 -4.40 13.84 -25.06
CA ASN A 61 -3.79 15.16 -24.85
C ASN A 61 -4.77 16.14 -24.20
N LEU A 62 -6.03 16.12 -24.62
CA LEU A 62 -7.08 16.96 -24.05
C LEU A 62 -7.39 16.55 -22.59
N LEU A 63 -7.47 15.26 -22.28
CA LEU A 63 -7.63 14.76 -20.90
C LEU A 63 -6.46 15.15 -19.99
N LEU A 64 -5.24 15.21 -20.52
CA LEU A 64 -4.08 15.71 -19.78
C LEU A 64 -4.23 17.20 -19.46
N GLN A 65 -4.73 18.01 -20.40
CA GLN A 65 -5.02 19.43 -20.16
C GLN A 65 -6.15 19.63 -19.14
N ILE A 66 -7.19 18.80 -19.21
CA ILE A 66 -8.30 18.80 -18.24
C ILE A 66 -7.79 18.57 -16.82
N SER A 67 -6.76 17.72 -16.64
CA SER A 67 -6.17 17.43 -15.32
C SER A 67 -5.48 18.62 -14.67
N ASP A 68 -5.15 19.65 -15.47
CA ASP A 68 -4.50 20.88 -15.02
C ASP A 68 -5.49 22.04 -14.84
N THR A 69 -6.80 21.80 -15.02
CA THR A 69 -7.86 22.81 -15.00
C THR A 69 -8.77 22.59 -13.79
N ASP A 70 -9.13 23.67 -13.10
CA ASP A 70 -10.03 23.61 -11.94
C ASP A 70 -11.47 23.32 -12.37
N LEU A 71 -12.16 22.44 -11.64
CA LEU A 71 -13.57 22.11 -11.85
C LEU A 71 -14.46 22.93 -10.91
N GLU A 72 -15.47 23.60 -11.47
CA GLU A 72 -16.49 24.27 -10.67
C GLU A 72 -17.47 23.27 -10.04
N VAL A 73 -17.89 23.54 -8.80
CA VAL A 73 -18.75 22.62 -8.02
C VAL A 73 -20.09 22.33 -8.72
N ASN A 74 -20.62 23.30 -9.45
CA ASN A 74 -21.89 23.15 -10.17
C ASN A 74 -21.80 22.20 -11.38
N ASP A 75 -20.60 22.01 -11.92
CA ASP A 75 -20.38 21.28 -13.17
C ASP A 75 -20.00 19.80 -12.93
N ILE A 76 -19.85 19.37 -11.68
CA ILE A 76 -19.34 18.02 -11.32
C ILE A 76 -20.20 16.90 -11.91
N SER A 77 -21.50 16.94 -11.68
CA SER A 77 -22.40 15.87 -12.14
C SER A 77 -22.39 15.76 -13.67
N GLU A 78 -22.31 16.89 -14.37
CA GLU A 78 -22.24 16.93 -15.82
C GLU A 78 -20.89 16.42 -16.34
N ALA A 79 -19.78 16.82 -15.70
CA ALA A 79 -18.44 16.34 -15.99
C ALA A 79 -18.32 14.82 -15.84
N VAL A 80 -18.77 14.26 -14.71
CA VAL A 80 -18.76 12.81 -14.45
C VAL A 80 -19.54 12.06 -15.54
N LYS A 81 -20.73 12.55 -15.89
CA LYS A 81 -21.57 11.94 -16.93
C LYS A 81 -20.89 11.96 -18.29
N LYS A 82 -20.37 13.11 -18.74
CA LYS A 82 -19.71 13.24 -20.05
C LYS A 82 -18.45 12.40 -20.16
N LEU A 83 -17.63 12.37 -19.10
CA LEU A 83 -16.47 11.49 -19.03
C LEU A 83 -16.87 10.00 -19.09
N GLY A 84 -17.93 9.61 -18.38
CA GLY A 84 -18.47 8.25 -18.44
C GLY A 84 -19.03 7.87 -19.81
N ASP A 85 -19.70 8.79 -20.49
CA ASP A 85 -20.22 8.55 -21.84
C ASP A 85 -19.09 8.46 -22.88
N HIS A 86 -18.05 9.28 -22.76
CA HIS A 86 -16.85 9.16 -23.59
C HIS A 86 -16.09 7.84 -23.33
N PHE A 87 -15.98 7.42 -22.07
CA PHE A 87 -15.36 6.14 -21.70
C PHE A 87 -16.01 4.96 -22.42
N LYS A 88 -17.35 4.93 -22.51
CA LYS A 88 -18.11 3.83 -23.13
C LYS A 88 -17.83 3.69 -24.63
N ASN A 89 -17.50 4.80 -25.30
CA ASN A 89 -17.26 4.83 -26.75
C ASN A 89 -15.78 4.69 -27.12
N GLU A 90 -14.87 4.89 -26.16
CA GLU A 90 -13.43 4.87 -26.38
C GLU A 90 -12.87 3.43 -26.42
N LYS A 91 -12.06 3.13 -27.44
CA LYS A 91 -11.44 1.82 -27.66
C LYS A 91 -10.07 1.70 -26.99
N GLU A 92 -9.33 2.80 -26.89
CA GLU A 92 -7.99 2.82 -26.32
C GLU A 92 -8.00 2.71 -24.78
N SER A 93 -7.36 1.67 -24.26
CA SER A 93 -7.30 1.42 -22.82
C SER A 93 -6.58 2.53 -22.04
N SER A 94 -5.59 3.19 -22.66
CA SER A 94 -4.82 4.29 -22.03
C SER A 94 -5.72 5.50 -21.74
N VAL A 95 -6.59 5.85 -22.70
CA VAL A 95 -7.56 6.93 -22.57
C VAL A 95 -8.57 6.58 -21.48
N ARG A 96 -9.14 5.37 -21.52
CA ARG A 96 -10.08 4.89 -20.48
C ARG A 96 -9.47 4.90 -19.08
N VAL A 97 -8.21 4.48 -18.93
CA VAL A 97 -7.45 4.60 -17.67
C VAL A 97 -7.35 6.06 -17.23
N LYS A 98 -7.04 7.00 -18.14
CA LYS A 98 -6.93 8.42 -17.79
C LYS A 98 -8.27 9.02 -17.39
N ILE A 99 -9.37 8.63 -18.02
CA ILE A 99 -10.73 9.02 -17.62
C ILE A 99 -11.02 8.57 -16.18
N LEU A 100 -10.72 7.31 -15.83
CA LEU A 100 -10.88 6.81 -14.47
C LEU A 100 -10.00 7.54 -13.44
N SER A 101 -8.82 8.04 -13.85
CA SER A 101 -7.98 8.92 -13.01
C SER A 101 -8.63 10.28 -12.78
N LEU A 102 -9.21 10.88 -13.82
CA LEU A 102 -9.94 12.14 -13.69
C LEU A 102 -11.17 11.99 -12.80
N LEU A 103 -11.94 10.89 -12.95
CA LEU A 103 -13.05 10.59 -12.03
C LEU A 103 -12.57 10.50 -10.58
N TYR A 104 -11.42 9.86 -10.33
CA TYR A 104 -10.79 9.86 -9.00
C TYR A 104 -10.48 11.29 -8.51
N GLU A 105 -9.83 12.11 -9.34
CA GLU A 105 -9.47 13.50 -9.00
C GLU A 105 -10.72 14.32 -8.64
N ILE A 106 -11.77 14.25 -9.47
CA ILE A 106 -13.08 14.91 -9.24
C ILE A 106 -13.69 14.46 -7.90
N GLY A 107 -13.65 13.17 -7.60
CA GLY A 107 -14.20 12.62 -6.35
C GLY A 107 -13.42 13.07 -5.12
N VAL A 108 -12.09 13.20 -5.20
CA VAL A 108 -11.25 13.67 -4.08
C VAL A 108 -11.49 15.14 -3.78
N GLU A 109 -11.64 15.97 -4.81
CA GLU A 109 -11.89 17.41 -4.63
C GLU A 109 -13.29 17.68 -4.09
N ASN A 110 -14.24 16.79 -4.35
CA ASN A 110 -15.66 16.99 -4.07
C ASN A 110 -16.26 15.87 -3.23
N ASN A 111 -15.97 15.91 -1.93
CA ASN A 111 -16.38 14.87 -0.97
C ASN A 111 -17.89 14.54 -0.97
N SER A 112 -18.77 15.47 -1.36
CA SER A 112 -20.22 15.23 -1.43
C SER A 112 -20.63 14.24 -2.53
N GLU A 113 -19.85 14.17 -3.63
CA GLU A 113 -20.17 13.37 -4.82
C GLU A 113 -19.37 12.06 -4.89
N VAL A 114 -18.54 11.75 -3.89
CA VAL A 114 -17.68 10.56 -3.84
C VAL A 114 -18.45 9.27 -4.13
N VAL A 115 -19.62 9.12 -3.53
CA VAL A 115 -20.48 7.92 -3.72
C VAL A 115 -20.96 7.81 -5.17
N ALA A 116 -21.39 8.92 -5.78
CA ALA A 116 -21.86 8.94 -7.16
C ALA A 116 -20.71 8.59 -8.14
N VAL A 117 -19.52 9.14 -7.90
CA VAL A 117 -18.32 8.84 -8.70
C VAL A 117 -17.92 7.37 -8.60
N ILE A 118 -17.97 6.78 -7.40
CA ILE A 118 -17.70 5.36 -7.19
C ILE A 118 -18.73 4.51 -7.95
N ASP A 119 -20.02 4.85 -7.86
CA ASP A 119 -21.08 4.11 -8.51
C ASP A 119 -21.00 4.16 -10.04
N GLU A 120 -20.67 5.32 -10.61
CA GLU A 120 -20.37 5.45 -12.04
C GLU A 120 -19.14 4.62 -12.41
N THR A 121 -18.07 4.66 -11.60
CA THR A 121 -16.87 3.83 -11.83
C THR A 121 -17.22 2.33 -11.86
N ILE A 122 -18.02 1.85 -10.90
CA ILE A 122 -18.48 0.46 -10.87
C ILE A 122 -19.30 0.13 -12.12
N LEU A 123 -20.15 1.04 -12.60
CA LEU A 123 -20.94 0.85 -13.81
C LEU A 123 -20.05 0.72 -15.05
N LEU A 124 -19.06 1.60 -15.21
CA LEU A 124 -18.13 1.59 -16.34
C LEU A 124 -17.31 0.29 -16.41
N LEU A 125 -16.89 -0.25 -15.26
CA LEU A 125 -16.09 -1.48 -15.20
C LEU A 125 -16.86 -2.74 -15.60
N LYS A 126 -18.19 -2.79 -15.45
CA LYS A 126 -18.99 -4.01 -15.72
C LYS A 126 -18.82 -4.53 -17.14
N ASN A 127 -18.54 -3.64 -18.10
CA ASN A 127 -18.43 -3.96 -19.52
C ASN A 127 -16.99 -3.90 -20.06
N ASP A 128 -15.99 -3.62 -19.21
CA ASP A 128 -14.59 -3.55 -19.63
C ASP A 128 -13.87 -4.89 -19.43
N ASN A 129 -12.94 -5.21 -20.32
CA ASN A 129 -12.14 -6.44 -20.32
C ASN A 129 -10.64 -6.18 -20.20
N SER A 130 -10.20 -4.92 -20.21
CA SER A 130 -8.81 -4.54 -20.11
C SER A 130 -8.35 -4.57 -18.66
N HIS A 131 -7.44 -5.48 -18.33
CA HIS A 131 -6.89 -5.59 -16.97
C HIS A 131 -6.28 -4.27 -16.45
N LYS A 132 -5.73 -3.43 -17.34
CA LYS A 132 -5.20 -2.10 -16.97
C LYS A 132 -6.32 -1.15 -16.54
N VAL A 133 -7.42 -1.14 -17.29
CA VAL A 133 -8.60 -0.31 -17.00
C VAL A 133 -9.28 -0.79 -15.72
N ILE A 134 -9.49 -2.10 -15.58
CA ILE A 134 -10.07 -2.70 -14.37
C ILE A 134 -9.20 -2.41 -13.15
N ALA A 135 -7.87 -2.60 -13.23
CA ALA A 135 -6.98 -2.31 -12.11
C ALA A 135 -7.02 -0.82 -11.71
N GLN A 136 -7.09 0.10 -12.68
CA GLN A 136 -7.25 1.52 -12.40
C GLN A 136 -8.59 1.82 -11.75
N GLY A 137 -9.70 1.27 -12.26
CA GLY A 137 -11.02 1.51 -11.68
C GLY A 137 -11.15 0.94 -10.27
N MET A 138 -10.59 -0.25 -10.00
CA MET A 138 -10.49 -0.79 -8.64
C MET A 138 -9.65 0.11 -7.73
N ASN A 139 -8.56 0.70 -8.24
CA ASN A 139 -7.77 1.67 -7.49
C ASN A 139 -8.55 2.97 -7.20
N THR A 140 -9.36 3.46 -8.15
CA THR A 140 -10.29 4.59 -7.94
C THR A 140 -11.30 4.26 -6.84
N ILE A 141 -11.98 3.12 -6.93
CA ILE A 141 -12.94 2.63 -5.92
C ILE A 141 -12.27 2.52 -4.54
N LEU A 142 -11.09 1.90 -4.47
CA LEU A 142 -10.34 1.73 -3.24
C LEU A 142 -10.04 3.07 -2.56
N LYS A 143 -9.52 4.04 -3.31
CA LYS A 143 -9.07 5.32 -2.72
C LYS A 143 -10.26 6.21 -2.35
N LEU A 144 -11.25 6.33 -3.24
CA LEU A 144 -12.46 7.09 -2.95
C LEU A 144 -13.28 6.48 -1.81
N GLY A 145 -13.33 5.15 -1.71
CA GLY A 145 -14.00 4.46 -0.60
C GLY A 145 -13.48 4.87 0.77
N LYS A 146 -12.21 5.29 0.89
CA LYS A 146 -11.62 5.77 2.16
C LYS A 146 -12.16 7.15 2.57
N LEU A 147 -12.78 7.88 1.65
CA LEU A 147 -13.43 9.16 1.91
C LEU A 147 -14.92 8.99 2.29
N VAL A 148 -15.48 7.78 2.10
CA VAL A 148 -16.83 7.46 2.52
C VAL A 148 -16.84 7.16 4.02
N SER A 149 -17.82 7.71 4.74
CA SER A 149 -17.99 7.49 6.17
C SER A 149 -18.02 6.00 6.52
N ASP A 150 -17.29 5.60 7.56
CA ASP A 150 -17.28 4.23 8.09
C ASP A 150 -18.68 3.75 8.53
N VAL A 151 -19.58 4.67 8.86
CA VAL A 151 -20.97 4.36 9.24
C VAL A 151 -21.80 3.86 8.05
N ALA A 152 -21.36 4.11 6.82
CA ALA A 152 -22.02 3.65 5.60
C ALA A 152 -21.76 2.15 5.33
N THR A 153 -22.02 1.29 6.30
CA THR A 153 -21.74 -0.16 6.27
C THR A 153 -22.26 -0.83 5.00
N ALA A 154 -23.49 -0.55 4.58
CA ALA A 154 -24.07 -1.15 3.38
C ALA A 154 -23.29 -0.79 2.10
N PHE A 155 -22.71 0.41 2.05
CA PHE A 155 -21.90 0.85 0.92
C PHE A 155 -20.54 0.14 0.92
N HIS A 156 -19.91 0.02 2.09
CA HIS A 156 -18.67 -0.75 2.27
C HIS A 156 -18.84 -2.23 1.91
N VAL A 157 -19.96 -2.86 2.29
CA VAL A 157 -20.31 -4.22 1.82
C VAL A 157 -20.38 -4.27 0.29
N LYS A 158 -21.02 -3.30 -0.37
CA LYS A 158 -21.09 -3.24 -1.84
C LYS A 158 -19.69 -3.19 -2.47
N LEU A 159 -18.76 -2.41 -1.92
CA LEU A 159 -17.38 -2.34 -2.44
C LEU A 159 -16.66 -3.69 -2.34
N VAL A 160 -16.83 -4.40 -1.22
CA VAL A 160 -16.27 -5.73 -1.00
C VAL A 160 -16.87 -6.76 -1.96
N GLU A 161 -18.18 -6.74 -2.19
CA GLU A 161 -18.82 -7.65 -3.15
C GLU A 161 -18.33 -7.39 -4.58
N VAL A 162 -18.17 -6.13 -4.97
CA VAL A 162 -17.55 -5.79 -6.26
C VAL A 162 -16.12 -6.34 -6.34
N ALA A 163 -15.29 -6.17 -5.30
CA ALA A 163 -13.93 -6.72 -5.30
C ALA A 163 -13.91 -8.25 -5.43
N LYS A 164 -14.80 -8.96 -4.71
CA LYS A 164 -14.93 -10.43 -4.80
C LYS A 164 -15.26 -10.89 -6.23
N LEU A 165 -16.12 -10.17 -6.95
CA LEU A 165 -16.47 -10.50 -8.33
C LEU A 165 -15.28 -10.46 -9.29
N TYR A 166 -14.30 -9.56 -9.05
CA TYR A 166 -13.12 -9.39 -9.89
C TYR A 166 -11.88 -10.17 -9.41
N LEU A 167 -11.94 -10.88 -8.28
CA LEU A 167 -10.86 -11.77 -7.85
C LEU A 167 -10.56 -12.92 -8.83
N LYS A 168 -11.55 -13.27 -9.67
CA LYS A 168 -11.41 -14.28 -10.74
C LYS A 168 -10.59 -13.80 -11.95
N ASP A 169 -10.25 -12.51 -12.01
CA ASP A 169 -9.42 -11.95 -13.08
C ASP A 169 -8.04 -12.62 -13.12
N THR A 170 -7.43 -12.77 -14.30
CA THR A 170 -6.14 -13.45 -14.45
C THR A 170 -4.95 -12.55 -14.08
N SER A 171 -5.14 -11.23 -14.07
CA SER A 171 -4.10 -10.25 -13.77
C SER A 171 -3.86 -10.12 -12.27
N HIS A 172 -2.60 -10.29 -11.86
CA HIS A 172 -2.15 -10.00 -10.50
C HIS A 172 -2.51 -8.57 -10.06
N ALA A 173 -2.45 -7.58 -10.98
CA ALA A 173 -2.72 -6.19 -10.63
C ALA A 173 -4.18 -5.98 -10.20
N VAL A 174 -5.13 -6.66 -10.87
CA VAL A 174 -6.55 -6.64 -10.50
C VAL A 174 -6.75 -7.37 -9.18
N LYS A 175 -6.24 -8.61 -9.06
CA LYS A 175 -6.35 -9.41 -7.82
C LYS A 175 -5.80 -8.67 -6.60
N CYS A 176 -4.63 -8.03 -6.72
CA CYS A 176 -4.05 -7.26 -5.63
C CYS A 176 -4.99 -6.12 -5.22
N LYS A 177 -5.54 -5.36 -6.16
CA LYS A 177 -6.46 -4.28 -5.83
C LYS A 177 -7.75 -4.79 -5.20
N CYS A 178 -8.28 -5.91 -5.66
CA CYS A 178 -9.44 -6.55 -5.04
C CYS A 178 -9.15 -7.01 -3.60
N LEU A 179 -8.02 -7.67 -3.35
CA LEU A 179 -7.61 -8.07 -2.00
C LEU A 179 -7.38 -6.86 -1.08
N GLU A 180 -6.82 -5.77 -1.61
CA GLU A 180 -6.63 -4.50 -0.88
C GLU A 180 -7.98 -3.88 -0.49
N ILE A 181 -8.95 -3.82 -1.41
CA ILE A 181 -10.32 -3.37 -1.13
C ILE A 181 -10.95 -4.23 -0.02
N ILE A 182 -10.79 -5.54 -0.08
CA ILE A 182 -11.34 -6.45 0.94
C ILE A 182 -10.73 -6.15 2.32
N GLY A 183 -9.41 -5.91 2.40
CA GLY A 183 -8.76 -5.57 3.67
C GLY A 183 -9.20 -4.22 4.24
N VAL A 184 -9.33 -3.20 3.37
CA VAL A 184 -9.60 -1.81 3.76
C VAL A 184 -11.08 -1.53 4.00
N HIS A 185 -11.98 -2.09 3.18
CA HIS A 185 -13.40 -1.72 3.15
C HIS A 185 -14.33 -2.78 3.72
N SER A 186 -13.83 -3.92 4.19
CA SER A 186 -14.68 -4.85 4.94
C SER A 186 -15.23 -4.19 6.21
N PRO A 187 -16.56 -4.16 6.41
CA PRO A 187 -17.12 -3.66 7.67
C PRO A 187 -16.83 -4.64 8.80
N LEU A 188 -16.84 -4.15 10.03
CA LEU A 188 -16.76 -5.02 11.21
C LEU A 188 -18.02 -5.90 11.25
N THR A 189 -17.83 -7.21 11.32
CA THR A 189 -18.89 -8.22 11.30
C THR A 189 -18.80 -9.17 12.49
N THR A 190 -19.74 -10.10 12.59
CA THR A 190 -19.67 -11.23 13.52
C THR A 190 -18.42 -12.08 13.28
N ASP A 191 -18.05 -12.87 14.29
CA ASP A 191 -16.86 -13.73 14.24
C ASP A 191 -16.94 -14.75 13.07
N GLU A 192 -18.11 -15.33 12.79
CA GLU A 192 -18.32 -16.27 11.66
C GLU A 192 -18.02 -15.63 10.28
N ASN A 193 -18.55 -14.42 10.04
CA ASN A 193 -18.33 -13.70 8.78
C ASN A 193 -16.86 -13.29 8.61
N THR A 194 -16.21 -12.94 9.73
CA THR A 194 -14.78 -12.65 9.76
C THR A 194 -13.95 -13.88 9.38
N GLU A 195 -14.30 -15.06 9.89
CA GLU A 195 -13.61 -16.30 9.56
C GLU A 195 -13.75 -16.66 8.07
N MET A 196 -14.95 -16.53 7.50
CA MET A 196 -15.17 -16.73 6.06
C MET A 196 -14.33 -15.77 5.21
N LEU A 197 -14.25 -14.50 5.61
CA LEU A 197 -13.45 -13.48 4.94
C LEU A 197 -11.95 -13.81 4.99
N VAL A 198 -11.44 -14.17 6.18
CA VAL A 198 -10.05 -14.55 6.38
C VAL A 198 -9.73 -15.81 5.60
N HIS A 199 -10.63 -16.80 5.55
CA HIS A 199 -10.46 -18.01 4.74
C HIS A 199 -10.35 -17.68 3.24
N LEU A 200 -11.19 -16.76 2.73
CA LEU A 200 -11.08 -16.28 1.35
C LEU A 200 -9.70 -15.68 1.07
N ILE A 201 -9.20 -14.79 1.93
CA ILE A 201 -7.88 -14.16 1.75
C ILE A 201 -6.76 -15.20 1.87
N ARG A 202 -6.86 -16.12 2.83
CA ARG A 202 -5.91 -17.22 3.07
C ARG A 202 -5.73 -18.10 1.84
N SER A 203 -6.77 -18.29 1.01
CA SER A 203 -6.67 -19.04 -0.25
C SER A 203 -5.65 -18.47 -1.24
N TYR A 204 -5.24 -17.20 -1.08
CA TYR A 204 -4.23 -16.53 -1.90
C TYR A 204 -2.81 -16.55 -1.32
N PHE A 205 -2.60 -17.17 -0.15
CA PHE A 205 -1.27 -17.23 0.48
C PHE A 205 -0.24 -18.02 -0.32
N ASN A 206 -0.69 -18.99 -1.12
CA ASN A 206 0.15 -19.83 -1.98
C ASN A 206 -0.08 -19.55 -3.47
N HIS A 207 -0.55 -18.35 -3.82
CA HIS A 207 -0.74 -17.96 -5.22
C HIS A 207 0.60 -17.91 -5.98
N ASP A 208 0.62 -18.27 -7.26
CA ASP A 208 1.85 -18.33 -8.07
C ASP A 208 2.60 -16.99 -8.13
N ASP A 209 1.87 -15.89 -8.28
CA ASP A 209 2.41 -14.54 -8.28
C ASP A 209 2.67 -14.00 -6.85
N ALA A 210 3.94 -13.68 -6.56
CA ALA A 210 4.38 -13.19 -5.26
C ALA A 210 3.72 -11.87 -4.82
N ARG A 211 3.30 -11.02 -5.78
CA ARG A 211 2.61 -9.77 -5.45
C ARG A 211 1.22 -10.03 -4.89
N VAL A 212 0.55 -11.07 -5.39
CA VAL A 212 -0.76 -11.49 -4.89
C VAL A 212 -0.62 -12.09 -3.49
N ARG A 213 0.41 -12.93 -3.26
CA ARG A 213 0.72 -13.46 -1.92
C ARG A 213 0.99 -12.33 -0.93
N CYS A 214 1.88 -11.40 -1.29
CA CYS A 214 2.21 -10.22 -0.47
C CYS A 214 0.96 -9.41 -0.12
N GLN A 215 0.10 -9.16 -1.11
CA GLN A 215 -1.14 -8.41 -0.89
C GLN A 215 -2.12 -9.17 0.00
N ALA A 216 -2.24 -10.50 -0.13
CA ALA A 216 -3.09 -11.30 0.74
C ALA A 216 -2.67 -11.18 2.22
N PHE A 217 -1.37 -11.31 2.51
CA PHE A 217 -0.85 -11.08 3.86
C PHE A 217 -1.07 -9.63 4.32
N SER A 218 -0.86 -8.65 3.44
CA SER A 218 -1.09 -7.23 3.72
C SER A 218 -2.55 -6.96 4.08
N SER A 219 -3.50 -7.65 3.43
CA SER A 219 -4.92 -7.53 3.74
C SER A 219 -5.28 -8.12 5.11
N ILE A 220 -4.65 -9.23 5.53
CA ILE A 220 -4.81 -9.73 6.91
C ILE A 220 -4.24 -8.75 7.94
N VAL A 221 -3.07 -8.17 7.67
CA VAL A 221 -2.49 -7.11 8.51
C VAL A 221 -3.47 -5.94 8.63
N CYS A 222 -4.04 -5.48 7.52
CA CYS A 222 -5.01 -4.37 7.52
C CYS A 222 -6.28 -4.71 8.31
N LEU A 223 -6.81 -5.92 8.18
CA LEU A 223 -7.97 -6.36 8.98
C LEU A 223 -7.63 -6.39 10.48
N HIS A 224 -6.47 -6.92 10.86
CA HIS A 224 -6.03 -6.95 12.26
C HIS A 224 -5.88 -5.54 12.84
N GLU A 225 -5.23 -4.63 12.13
CA GLU A 225 -5.06 -3.21 12.53
C GLU A 225 -6.41 -2.48 12.65
N ARG A 226 -7.45 -2.97 11.97
CA ARG A 226 -8.83 -2.48 12.06
C ARG A 226 -9.65 -3.20 13.14
N ASN A 227 -9.01 -3.97 14.03
CA ASN A 227 -9.59 -4.72 15.16
C ASN A 227 -10.44 -5.94 14.78
N PHE A 228 -10.26 -6.52 13.59
CA PHE A 228 -10.83 -7.84 13.33
C PHE A 228 -10.13 -8.89 14.20
N LYS A 229 -10.92 -9.78 14.82
CA LYS A 229 -10.38 -10.93 15.56
C LYS A 229 -9.90 -11.98 14.57
N ILE A 230 -8.59 -12.10 14.42
CA ILE A 230 -7.97 -13.08 13.53
C ILE A 230 -7.64 -14.33 14.33
N ASN A 231 -8.19 -15.49 13.94
CA ASN A 231 -7.91 -16.75 14.63
C ASN A 231 -6.39 -17.06 14.62
N PRO A 232 -5.76 -17.31 15.78
CA PRO A 232 -4.31 -17.59 15.87
C PRO A 232 -3.86 -18.81 15.06
N ASN A 233 -4.76 -19.73 14.67
CA ASN A 233 -4.44 -20.88 13.83
C ASN A 233 -3.80 -20.51 12.48
N ILE A 234 -4.02 -19.29 11.98
CA ILE A 234 -3.37 -18.79 10.76
C ILE A 234 -1.84 -18.68 10.90
N TYR A 235 -1.34 -18.61 12.14
CA TYR A 235 0.07 -18.40 12.44
C TYR A 235 1.00 -19.44 11.80
N ILE A 236 0.53 -20.68 11.63
CA ILE A 236 1.31 -21.75 11.00
C ILE A 236 1.58 -21.43 9.53
N ASP A 237 0.57 -20.97 8.78
CA ASP A 237 0.77 -20.61 7.37
C ASP A 237 1.65 -19.36 7.24
N VAL A 238 1.42 -18.37 8.10
CA VAL A 238 2.23 -17.15 8.17
C VAL A 238 3.69 -17.52 8.45
N SER A 239 3.93 -18.43 9.40
CA SER A 239 5.27 -18.93 9.72
C SER A 239 5.95 -19.61 8.54
N ASN A 240 5.22 -20.41 7.77
CA ASN A 240 5.75 -21.07 6.58
C ASN A 240 6.11 -20.07 5.49
N ALA A 241 5.34 -18.99 5.34
CA ALA A 241 5.57 -17.94 4.35
C ALA A 241 6.83 -17.07 4.62
N LEU A 242 7.48 -17.21 5.78
CA LEU A 242 8.82 -16.62 5.99
C LEU A 242 9.89 -17.24 5.08
N LYS A 243 9.61 -18.41 4.50
CA LYS A 243 10.51 -19.10 3.56
C LYS A 243 10.26 -18.71 2.10
N ASP A 244 9.39 -17.74 1.84
CA ASP A 244 9.07 -17.30 0.47
C ASP A 244 10.33 -16.77 -0.25
N ASP A 245 10.46 -17.09 -1.53
CA ASP A 245 11.60 -16.66 -2.36
C ASP A 245 11.67 -15.13 -2.50
N TYR A 246 10.53 -14.44 -2.40
CA TYR A 246 10.43 -13.00 -2.64
C TYR A 246 10.44 -12.19 -1.35
N GLU A 247 11.35 -11.21 -1.29
CA GLU A 247 11.52 -10.36 -0.12
C GLU A 247 10.25 -9.59 0.28
N ILE A 248 9.41 -9.19 -0.70
CA ILE A 248 8.18 -8.45 -0.43
C ILE A 248 7.19 -9.26 0.41
N VAL A 249 7.17 -10.59 0.20
CA VAL A 249 6.32 -11.51 0.96
C VAL A 249 6.92 -11.71 2.34
N ARG A 250 8.21 -12.05 2.44
CA ARG A 250 8.89 -12.22 3.74
C ARG A 250 8.78 -10.98 4.61
N HIS A 251 8.88 -9.78 4.03
CA HIS A 251 8.75 -8.51 4.73
C HIS A 251 7.36 -8.34 5.38
N VAL A 252 6.27 -8.51 4.63
CA VAL A 252 4.92 -8.39 5.20
C VAL A 252 4.60 -9.51 6.18
N VAL A 253 5.06 -10.73 5.90
CA VAL A 253 4.87 -11.90 6.76
C VAL A 253 5.56 -11.68 8.11
N LEU A 254 6.77 -11.13 8.12
CA LEU A 254 7.49 -10.82 9.35
C LEU A 254 6.72 -9.83 10.24
N LYS A 255 6.10 -8.81 9.63
CA LYS A 255 5.20 -7.89 10.35
C LYS A 255 4.00 -8.64 10.93
N LEU A 256 3.40 -9.57 10.19
CA LEU A 256 2.26 -10.34 10.65
C LEU A 256 2.61 -11.32 11.78
N ILE A 257 3.79 -11.94 11.74
CA ILE A 257 4.34 -12.75 12.85
C ILE A 257 4.41 -11.90 14.12
N TRP A 258 4.96 -10.68 14.02
CA TRP A 258 5.02 -9.76 15.16
C TRP A 258 3.63 -9.37 15.67
N LEU A 259 2.68 -9.07 14.79
CA LEU A 259 1.31 -8.74 15.19
C LEU A 259 0.64 -9.89 15.94
N LEU A 260 0.68 -11.10 15.39
CA LEU A 260 0.08 -12.28 16.02
C LEU A 260 0.78 -12.62 17.34
N GLY A 261 2.12 -12.52 17.39
CA GLY A 261 2.95 -12.64 18.60
C GLY A 261 2.46 -11.78 19.75
N ASN A 262 2.26 -10.49 19.50
CA ASN A 262 1.79 -9.57 20.54
C ASN A 262 0.30 -9.72 20.87
N THR A 263 -0.51 -10.17 19.91
CA THR A 263 -1.97 -10.27 20.09
C THR A 263 -2.35 -11.52 20.87
N TYR A 264 -1.64 -12.63 20.66
CA TYR A 264 -1.94 -13.94 21.25
C TYR A 264 -0.71 -14.51 21.97
N PRO A 265 -0.10 -13.79 22.92
CA PRO A 265 1.22 -14.13 23.43
C PRO A 265 1.27 -15.49 24.14
N GLU A 266 0.23 -15.80 24.92
CA GLU A 266 0.13 -17.05 25.69
C GLU A 266 -0.51 -18.20 24.91
N ASN A 267 -0.89 -17.98 23.64
CA ASN A 267 -1.45 -19.07 22.83
C ASN A 267 -0.37 -20.11 22.56
N GLU A 268 -0.63 -21.36 22.89
CA GLU A 268 0.30 -22.46 22.63
C GLU A 268 0.20 -22.91 21.17
N ILE A 269 1.36 -23.15 20.56
CA ILE A 269 1.46 -23.63 19.18
C ILE A 269 2.42 -24.82 19.10
N PHE A 270 2.10 -25.73 18.18
CA PHE A 270 3.01 -26.81 17.83
C PHE A 270 4.06 -26.32 16.85
N VAL A 271 5.33 -26.48 17.22
CA VAL A 271 6.43 -26.25 16.29
C VAL A 271 6.57 -27.49 15.39
N PRO A 272 6.53 -27.34 14.06
CA PRO A 272 6.73 -28.48 13.16
C PRO A 272 8.06 -29.20 13.44
N GLY A 273 8.01 -30.48 13.80
CA GLY A 273 9.19 -31.29 14.15
C GLY A 273 9.57 -31.30 15.63
N SER A 274 8.76 -30.70 16.51
CA SER A 274 8.87 -30.74 17.97
C SER A 274 7.70 -31.49 18.57
N GLU A 275 7.93 -32.24 19.66
CA GLU A 275 6.85 -32.78 20.52
C GLU A 275 6.36 -31.78 21.57
N HIS A 276 7.00 -30.61 21.65
CA HIS A 276 6.70 -29.57 22.63
C HIS A 276 5.88 -28.44 22.01
N GLU A 277 4.84 -28.05 22.74
CA GLU A 277 4.13 -26.79 22.55
C GLU A 277 4.97 -25.64 23.13
N ILE A 278 5.01 -24.52 22.42
CA ILE A 278 5.61 -23.28 22.91
C ILE A 278 4.63 -22.13 22.76
N ARG A 279 4.81 -21.10 23.57
CA ARG A 279 4.00 -19.88 23.47
C ARG A 279 4.28 -19.17 22.17
N LEU A 280 3.24 -18.65 21.54
CA LEU A 280 3.32 -17.97 20.24
C LEU A 280 4.28 -16.78 20.28
N ILE A 281 4.32 -16.02 21.38
CA ILE A 281 5.28 -14.91 21.54
C ILE A 281 6.75 -15.38 21.50
N ASP A 282 7.06 -16.53 22.10
CA ASP A 282 8.43 -17.04 22.18
C ASP A 282 8.91 -17.53 20.80
N ASP A 283 8.04 -18.22 20.07
CA ASP A 283 8.30 -18.61 18.68
C ASP A 283 8.40 -17.39 17.73
N ALA A 284 7.49 -16.43 17.86
CA ALA A 284 7.50 -15.20 17.08
C ALA A 284 8.79 -14.41 17.32
N PHE A 285 9.24 -14.31 18.58
CA PHE A 285 10.53 -13.72 18.93
C PHE A 285 11.69 -14.40 18.21
N GLY A 286 11.75 -15.75 18.24
CA GLY A 286 12.77 -16.52 17.53
C GLY A 286 12.78 -16.27 16.02
N LYS A 287 11.59 -16.25 15.39
CA LYS A 287 11.43 -15.97 13.96
C LYS A 287 11.85 -14.55 13.59
N ILE A 288 11.54 -13.56 14.43
CA ILE A 288 11.96 -12.17 14.22
C ILE A 288 13.48 -12.02 14.40
N CYS A 289 14.08 -12.70 15.40
CA CYS A 289 15.54 -12.75 15.55
C CYS A 289 16.22 -13.31 14.29
N ASN A 290 15.69 -14.40 13.75
CA ASN A 290 16.19 -14.98 12.50
C ASN A 290 16.06 -14.00 11.32
N GLY A 291 15.00 -13.19 11.28
CA GLY A 291 14.82 -12.13 10.28
C GLY A 291 15.95 -11.08 10.23
N VAL A 292 16.69 -10.87 11.32
CA VAL A 292 17.89 -9.99 11.34
C VAL A 292 19.02 -10.54 10.46
N THR A 293 18.97 -11.83 10.13
CA THR A 293 19.93 -12.51 9.24
C THR A 293 19.39 -12.74 7.82
N ASP A 294 18.22 -12.19 7.46
CA ASP A 294 17.64 -12.33 6.12
C ASP A 294 18.60 -11.79 5.04
N LEU A 295 18.51 -12.35 3.83
CA LEU A 295 19.28 -11.89 2.66
C LEU A 295 18.99 -10.43 2.30
N SER A 296 17.74 -9.99 2.45
CA SER A 296 17.28 -8.63 2.15
C SER A 296 17.56 -7.66 3.29
N MET A 297 18.19 -6.53 2.96
CA MET A 297 18.38 -5.44 3.93
C MET A 297 17.07 -4.85 4.43
N ASN A 298 16.01 -4.85 3.62
CA ASN A 298 14.71 -4.34 4.01
C ASN A 298 14.08 -5.23 5.09
N VAL A 299 14.14 -6.54 4.90
CA VAL A 299 13.64 -7.52 5.89
C VAL A 299 14.46 -7.44 7.18
N ARG A 300 15.80 -7.35 7.10
CA ARG A 300 16.66 -7.16 8.29
C ARG A 300 16.34 -5.88 9.06
N THR A 301 16.11 -4.78 8.34
CA THR A 301 15.76 -3.49 8.94
C THR A 301 14.43 -3.59 9.68
N LEU A 302 13.42 -4.20 9.05
CA LEU A 302 12.13 -4.44 9.71
C LEU A 302 12.30 -5.34 10.93
N ALA A 303 13.02 -6.45 10.82
CA ALA A 303 13.27 -7.37 11.94
C ALA A 303 13.85 -6.64 13.15
N ALA A 304 14.90 -5.84 12.95
CA ALA A 304 15.54 -5.05 14.00
C ALA A 304 14.57 -4.04 14.63
N GLN A 305 13.70 -3.39 13.84
CA GLN A 305 12.68 -2.49 14.34
C GLN A 305 11.61 -3.22 15.18
N LEU A 306 11.19 -4.41 14.76
CA LEU A 306 10.15 -5.19 15.43
C LEU A 306 10.64 -5.80 16.75
N LEU A 307 11.91 -6.20 16.85
CA LEU A 307 12.50 -6.67 18.11
C LEU A 307 12.38 -5.63 19.23
N GLY A 308 12.60 -4.36 18.91
CA GLY A 308 12.44 -3.26 19.88
C GLY A 308 10.99 -2.96 20.28
N LYS A 309 10.01 -3.59 19.63
CA LYS A 309 8.56 -3.33 19.81
C LYS A 309 7.78 -4.55 20.29
N LEU A 310 8.42 -5.68 20.57
CA LEU A 310 7.72 -6.83 21.17
C LEU A 310 7.38 -6.51 22.62
N TYR A 311 6.08 -6.49 22.93
CA TYR A 311 5.61 -6.31 24.30
C TYR A 311 5.63 -7.67 25.01
N ASN A 312 6.04 -7.68 26.28
CA ASN A 312 6.03 -8.86 27.16
C ASN A 312 6.99 -10.02 26.84
N TYR A 313 8.07 -9.81 26.07
CA TYR A 313 9.22 -10.71 26.22
C TYR A 313 9.88 -10.42 27.57
N THR A 314 9.31 -10.95 28.64
CA THR A 314 10.00 -11.03 29.92
C THR A 314 11.15 -11.98 29.66
N ILE A 315 12.37 -11.45 29.64
CA ILE A 315 13.60 -12.24 29.69
C ILE A 315 13.54 -13.04 31.00
N ARG A 316 12.89 -14.21 30.98
CA ARG A 316 13.23 -15.29 31.90
C ARG A 316 14.52 -15.87 31.34
N THR A 317 15.62 -15.13 31.52
CA THR A 317 16.94 -15.73 31.55
C THR A 317 16.87 -16.80 32.63
N THR A 318 16.64 -18.05 32.23
CA THR A 318 17.15 -19.18 32.95
C THR A 318 18.66 -19.02 32.89
N ILE A 319 19.19 -18.24 33.83
CA ILE A 319 20.60 -18.31 34.20
C ILE A 319 20.74 -19.73 34.74
N CYS A 320 21.08 -20.68 33.88
CA CYS A 320 21.75 -21.89 34.31
C CYS A 320 23.10 -21.43 34.84
N SER A 321 23.13 -21.07 36.13
CA SER A 321 24.34 -20.94 36.89
C SER A 321 24.96 -22.32 37.01
N THR A 322 25.76 -22.71 36.03
CA THR A 322 26.84 -23.69 36.25
C THR A 322 27.89 -23.02 37.11
N GLY A 323 27.56 -22.91 38.40
CA GLY A 323 28.45 -22.52 39.48
C GLY A 323 28.55 -23.66 40.47
N SER A 324 29.34 -24.68 40.14
CA SER A 324 29.88 -25.60 41.14
C SER A 324 31.40 -25.58 41.04
N LEU A 325 31.98 -24.55 41.65
CA LEU A 325 33.33 -24.60 42.20
C LEU A 325 33.15 -24.84 43.70
N ARG A 326 33.21 -26.12 44.10
CA ARG A 326 33.80 -26.60 45.35
C ARG A 326 34.31 -28.01 45.11
#